data_AF-A0A942HLJ2-F1
#
_entry.id   AF-A0A942HLJ2-F1
#
_cell.length_a   1.000
_cell.length_b   1.000
_cell.length_c   1.000
_cell.angle_alpha   90.00
_cell.angle_beta   90.00
_cell.angle_gamma   90.00
#
_symmetry.space_group_name_H-M   'P 1'
#
loop_
_entity.id
_entity.type
_entity.pdbx_description
1 polymer ?
#
loop_
_entity_poly.entity_id
_entity_poly.type
_entity_poly.pdbx_seq_one_letter_code
_entity_poly.pdbx_strand_id
1 'polypeptide(L)'
;MPPPDVALISPYPPPGERHAGRSGVASYAANLARALSGRGLEVTVIAPTEPGLPAGREADGAVAVERRFRRGPAAVPSAARAALA
;
A
#
# COMPACT_ATOMS: atom_id res chain seq x y z
N MET A 1 -6.27 12.26 -10.31
CA MET A 1 -5.06 11.71 -10.93
C MET A 1 -5.49 10.60 -11.87
N PRO A 2 -4.72 10.29 -12.93
CA PRO A 2 -4.99 9.07 -13.68
C PRO A 2 -4.97 7.85 -12.74
N PRO A 3 -5.78 6.82 -13.00
CA PRO A 3 -5.73 5.58 -12.24
C PRO A 3 -4.34 4.93 -12.41
N PRO A 4 -3.80 4.28 -11.36
CA PRO A 4 -2.53 3.56 -11.47
C PRO A 4 -2.67 2.38 -12.42
N ASP A 5 -1.56 1.94 -13.02
CA ASP A 5 -1.53 0.69 -13.79
C ASP A 5 -1.85 -0.51 -12.90
N VAL A 6 -1.40 -0.47 -11.64
CA VAL A 6 -1.63 -1.52 -10.64
C VAL A 6 -1.98 -0.92 -9.29
N ALA A 7 -3.11 -1.35 -8.73
CA ALA A 7 -3.48 -1.12 -7.33
C ALA A 7 -3.31 -2.41 -6.51
N LEU A 8 -2.41 -2.39 -5.51
CA LEU A 8 -2.17 -3.54 -4.62
C LEU A 8 -2.85 -3.31 -3.27
N ILE A 9 -3.77 -4.19 -2.88
CA ILE A 9 -4.37 -4.16 -1.53
C ILE A 9 -3.59 -5.09 -0.61
N SER A 10 -2.80 -4.53 0.30
CA SER A 10 -1.93 -5.31 1.19
C SER A 10 -1.48 -4.50 2.41
N PRO A 11 -1.15 -5.14 3.55
CA PRO A 11 -0.24 -4.54 4.51
C PRO A 11 1.03 -4.03 3.84
N TYR A 12 1.56 -2.91 4.34
CA TYR A 12 2.78 -2.28 3.83
C TYR A 12 3.59 -1.72 5.01
N PRO A 13 4.92 -1.84 5.01
CA PRO A 13 5.75 -1.37 6.11
C PRO A 13 5.60 0.15 6.34
N PRO A 14 5.90 0.65 7.55
CA PRO A 14 6.08 2.07 7.80
C PRO A 14 7.14 2.70 6.89
N PRO A 15 7.07 4.01 6.64
CA PRO A 15 8.12 4.73 5.91
C PRO A 15 9.50 4.51 6.53
N GLY A 16 10.50 4.27 5.69
CA GLY A 16 11.89 4.04 6.14
C GLY A 16 12.16 2.62 6.68
N GLU A 17 11.14 1.79 6.85
CA GLU A 17 11.31 0.40 7.29
C GLU A 17 11.17 -0.58 6.12
N ARG A 18 12.09 -1.55 6.02
CA ARG A 18 12.04 -2.63 5.01
C ARG A 18 11.50 -3.95 5.56
N HIS A 19 11.65 -4.16 6.86
CA HIS A 19 11.22 -5.35 7.57
C HIS A 19 10.40 -4.91 8.77
N ALA A 20 9.11 -4.71 8.55
CA ALA A 20 8.18 -4.24 9.58
C ALA A 20 6.88 -5.04 9.55
N GLY A 21 6.30 -5.25 10.73
CA GLY A 21 5.01 -5.92 10.90
C GLY A 21 5.11 -7.34 11.46
N ARG A 22 3.94 -7.96 11.68
CA ARG A 22 3.80 -9.30 12.29
C ARG A 22 4.11 -10.47 11.32
N SER A 23 4.22 -10.21 10.02
CA SER A 23 4.42 -11.25 9.00
C SER A 23 5.19 -10.72 7.79
N GLY A 24 5.81 -11.63 7.02
CA GLY A 24 6.55 -11.31 5.79
C GLY A 24 5.71 -10.75 4.64
N VAL A 25 4.38 -10.65 4.80
CA VAL A 25 3.47 -10.13 3.76
C VAL A 25 3.77 -8.67 3.44
N ALA A 26 4.05 -7.83 4.46
CA ALA A 26 4.36 -6.43 4.24
C ALA A 26 5.67 -6.25 3.44
N SER A 27 6.71 -7.00 3.78
CA SER A 27 7.97 -7.00 3.04
C SER A 27 7.81 -7.57 1.62
N TYR A 28 7.01 -8.63 1.45
CA TYR A 28 6.71 -9.16 0.12
C TYR A 28 6.00 -8.14 -0.76
N ALA A 29 4.97 -7.46 -0.23
CA ALA A 29 4.23 -6.43 -0.95
C ALA A 29 5.14 -5.25 -1.33
N ALA A 30 6.03 -4.82 -0.43
CA ALA A 30 7.03 -3.79 -0.73
C ALA A 30 7.98 -4.19 -1.87
N ASN A 31 8.50 -5.43 -1.83
CA ASN A 31 9.38 -5.93 -2.88
C ASN A 31 8.66 -6.05 -4.22
N LEU A 32 7.43 -6.58 -4.23
CA LEU A 32 6.60 -6.69 -5.43
C LEU A 32 6.30 -5.30 -6.03
N ALA A 33 5.84 -4.35 -5.20
CA ALA A 33 5.52 -3.00 -5.65
C ALA A 33 6.74 -2.30 -6.26
N ARG A 34 7.90 -2.38 -5.60
CA ARG A 34 9.15 -1.82 -6.12
C ARG A 34 9.60 -2.49 -7.42
N ALA A 35 9.44 -3.81 -7.54
CA ALA A 35 9.81 -4.53 -8.76
C ALA A 35 8.93 -4.11 -9.94
N LEU A 36 7.62 -3.93 -9.73
CA LEU A 36 6.68 -3.46 -10.74
C LEU A 36 6.97 -2.00 -11.15
N SER A 37 7.18 -1.10 -10.18
CA SER A 37 7.58 0.28 -10.49
C SER A 37 8.94 0.37 -11.18
N GLY A 38 9.88 -0.51 -10.85
CA GLY A 38 11.16 -0.64 -11.55
C GLY A 38 11.03 -1.09 -13.02
N ARG A 39 9.85 -1.58 -13.43
CA ARG A 39 9.48 -1.87 -14.82
C ARG A 39 8.70 -0.73 -15.48
N GLY A 40 8.57 0.42 -14.82
CA GLY A 40 7.90 1.61 -15.35
C GLY A 40 6.39 1.67 -15.10
N LEU A 41 5.84 0.79 -14.27
CA LEU A 41 4.41 0.81 -13.92
C LEU A 41 4.12 1.84 -12.82
N GLU A 42 3.02 2.58 -12.95
CA GLU A 42 2.47 3.36 -11.85
C GLU A 42 1.78 2.42 -10.84
N VAL A 43 2.38 2.29 -9.66
CA VAL A 43 1.90 1.38 -8.61
C VAL A 43 1.40 2.18 -7.42
N THR A 44 0.17 1.89 -7.00
CA THR A 44 -0.40 2.38 -5.74
C THR A 44 -0.71 1.21 -4.82
N VAL A 45 -0.20 1.24 -3.60
CA VAL A 45 -0.53 0.28 -2.54
C VAL A 45 -1.63 0.87 -1.66
N ILE A 46 -2.77 0.19 -1.58
CA ILE A 46 -3.81 0.50 -0.61
C ILE A 46 -3.53 -0.34 0.65
N ALA A 47 -3.11 0.35 1.71
CA ALA A 47 -2.67 -0.23 2.97
C ALA A 47 -3.64 0.06 4.12
N PRO A 48 -3.61 -0.75 5.20
CA PRO A 48 -4.39 -0.45 6.39
C PRO A 48 -3.87 0.83 7.07
N THR A 49 -4.79 1.57 7.69
CA THR A 49 -4.45 2.62 8.66
C THR A 49 -3.78 1.96 9.87
N GLU A 50 -2.64 2.50 10.30
CA GLU A 50 -1.93 2.05 11.49
C GLU A 50 -1.82 3.20 12.49
N PRO A 51 -1.93 2.93 13.80
CA PRO A 51 -1.65 3.93 14.83
C PRO A 51 -0.23 4.50 14.67
N GLY A 52 -0.09 5.82 14.76
CA GLY A 52 1.21 6.49 14.65
C GLY A 52 1.71 6.73 13.22
N LEU A 53 0.99 6.24 12.19
CA LEU A 53 1.27 6.57 10.80
C LEU A 53 0.25 7.57 10.26
N PRO A 54 0.67 8.50 9.38
CA PRO A 54 -0.25 9.45 8.77
C PRO A 54 -1.33 8.71 7.98
N ALA A 55 -2.59 9.11 8.20
CA ALA A 55 -3.69 8.69 7.34
C ALA A 55 -3.60 9.52 6.05
N GLY A 56 -3.23 8.88 4.94
CA GLY A 56 -3.08 9.58 3.67
C GLY A 56 -2.21 8.85 2.67
N ARG A 57 -1.86 9.57 1.61
CA ARG A 57 -0.93 9.14 0.57
C ARG A 57 0.50 9.52 0.96
N GLU A 58 1.39 8.57 0.92
CA GLU A 58 2.83 8.73 1.11
C GLU A 58 3.58 8.08 -0.06
N ALA A 59 4.85 8.46 -0.23
CA ALA A 59 5.71 7.92 -1.28
C ALA A 59 6.79 7.04 -0.66
N ASP A 60 7.00 5.87 -1.25
CA ASP A 60 8.13 4.99 -0.98
C ASP A 60 8.94 4.80 -2.27
N GLY A 61 9.85 5.73 -2.55
CA GLY A 61 10.50 5.84 -3.84
C GLY A 61 9.46 6.16 -4.93
N ALA A 62 9.35 5.29 -5.93
CA ALA A 62 8.37 5.42 -7.02
C ALA A 62 6.99 4.80 -6.70
N VAL A 63 6.83 4.15 -5.54
CA VAL A 63 5.56 3.52 -5.12
C VAL A 63 4.74 4.52 -4.33
N ALA A 64 3.48 4.72 -4.72
CA ALA A 64 2.52 5.43 -3.88
C ALA A 64 1.91 4.47 -2.86
N VAL A 65 1.79 4.88 -1.61
CA VAL A 65 1.17 4.09 -0.54
C VAL A 65 0.05 4.91 0.07
N GLU A 66 -1.15 4.35 0.16
CA GLU A 66 -2.32 5.01 0.69
C GLU A 66 -2.93 4.22 1.85
N ARG A 67 -2.87 4.77 3.06
CA ARG A 67 -3.39 4.12 4.27
C ARG A 67 -4.87 4.46 4.46
N ARG A 68 -5.77 3.74 3.76
CA ARG A 68 -7.19 4.13 3.60
C ARG A 68 -8.25 3.20 4.16
N PHE A 69 -7.89 2.06 4.76
CA PHE A 69 -8.89 1.17 5.37
C PHE A 69 -8.48 0.68 6.76
N ARG A 70 -9.47 0.35 7.59
CA ARG A 70 -9.23 -0.25 8.91
C ARG A 70 -9.33 -1.77 8.81
N ARG A 71 -8.56 -2.49 9.63
CA ARG A 71 -8.73 -3.94 9.81
C ARG A 71 -10.11 -4.24 10.39
N GLY A 72 -10.71 -5.36 9.98
CA GLY A 72 -12.01 -5.82 10.44
C GLY A 72 -12.89 -6.36 9.30
N PRO A 73 -14.17 -6.68 9.57
CA PRO A 73 -15.07 -7.31 8.61
C PRO A 73 -15.25 -6.52 7.31
N ALA A 74 -15.12 -5.20 7.35
CA ALA A 74 -15.28 -4.32 6.19
C ALA A 74 -13.96 -3.98 5.47
N ALA A 75 -12.83 -4.62 5.83
CA ALA A 75 -11.51 -4.26 5.31
C ALA A 75 -11.43 -4.40 3.78
N VAL A 76 -11.76 -5.58 3.24
CA VAL A 76 -11.70 -5.87 1.80
C VAL A 76 -12.61 -4.95 0.98
N PRO A 77 -13.93 -4.81 1.27
CA PRO A 77 -14.78 -3.92 0.49
C PRO A 77 -14.40 -2.44 0.63
N SER A 78 -13.83 -2.01 1.75
CA SER A 78 -13.33 -0.63 1.89
C SER A 78 -12.05 -0.39 1.10
N ALA A 79 -11.13 -1.35 1.11
CA ALA A 79 -9.91 -1.29 0.33
C ALA A 79 -10.17 -1.32 -1.19
N ALA A 80 -11.11 -2.17 -1.64
CA ALA A 80 -11.50 -2.24 -3.04
C ALA A 80 -12.09 -0.91 -3.54
N ARG A 81 -12.94 -0.25 -2.75
CA ARG A 81 -13.45 1.09 -3.08
C ARG A 81 -12.34 2.14 -3.12
N ALA A 82 -11.39 2.07 -2.20
CA ALA A 82 -10.25 2.99 -2.20
C ALA A 82 -9.31 2.77 -3.40
N ALA A 83 -9.15 1.54 -3.88
CA ALA A 83 -8.34 1.20 -5.05
C ALA A 83 -8.94 1.70 -6.38
N LEU A 84 -10.25 1.98 -6.41
CA LEU A 84 -10.98 2.45 -7.59
C LEU A 84 -11.17 3.98 -7.63
N ALA A 85 -10.77 4.70 -6.58
CA ALA A 85 -10.97 6.14 -6.41
C ALA A 85 -9.77 6.95 -6.92
#